data_AF-A0A2T6F9S9-F1
#
_entry.id   AF-A0A2T6F9S9-F1
#
_cell.length_a   1.000
_cell.length_b   1.000
_cell.length_c   1.000
_cell.angle_alpha   90.00
_cell.angle_beta   90.00
_cell.angle_gamma   90.00
#
_symmetry.space_group_name_H-M   'P 1'
#
loop_
_entity.id
_entity.type
_entity.pdbx_description
1 polymer ?
#
loop_
_entity_poly.entity_id
_entity_poly.type
_entity_poly.pdbx_seq_one_letter_code
_entity_poly.pdbx_strand_id
1 'polypeptide(L)'
;MSLYVFSTFVLSVIFMLVLGTWWDGHAPFKIYLAALAVVTATMLSATLMIAIYPILGIRSGRSRKESGFDNLTWGRDVSSGLSTPAAVLNGYGIAFANKAFLSELGMLGMNEQIIGMPLTNLVHPADHQCLASLVAQAAQEGEKNGMIKLRLLHSDGTILPVQASLSPLREGGSPDINLLQLSPASSLESSSTNFNDQFNYHLLIDQIEQIVFQVNAASEIIFLNPSWEHLLDHKVAESMHKPLLSFIHPEDRPLIESHLTSLTQGKRPNCQLETRLIAKNGDSHWVELRAKNISTCKNERSSVVGTLTNISRMKMIESSLRANRRSLSTLISNTPGMIYRCKNDKNWTFEFVSDGCLEVTGYEPYEMVENPNFSYVSIIHPEDRPRTWSCVQQQIANQGKFQMIYRIISRSGAHKWVWEQGTGVYSSAGELLALEGFITDISQGDEYDAVFQELLPTTPIV
;
A
#
# COMPACT_ATOMS: atom_id res chain seq x y z
N MET A 1 27.00 -4.57 -34.70
CA MET A 1 28.11 -5.52 -34.98
C MET A 1 27.53 -6.91 -35.29
N SER A 2 26.98 -7.14 -36.49
CA SER A 2 26.38 -8.45 -36.84
C SER A 2 26.47 -8.82 -38.33
N LEU A 3 26.41 -7.86 -39.26
CA LEU A 3 26.43 -8.17 -40.70
C LEU A 3 27.83 -8.59 -41.21
N TYR A 4 28.90 -7.92 -40.76
CA TYR A 4 30.26 -8.20 -41.22
C TYR A 4 30.79 -9.57 -40.78
N VAL A 5 30.47 -10.00 -39.55
CA VAL A 5 30.87 -11.33 -39.03
C VAL A 5 30.13 -12.45 -39.78
N PHE A 6 28.86 -12.22 -40.15
CA PHE A 6 28.11 -13.14 -40.99
C PHE A 6 28.68 -13.22 -42.42
N SER A 7 29.02 -12.07 -43.01
CA SER A 7 29.62 -12.00 -44.35
C SER A 7 30.99 -12.70 -44.43
N THR A 8 31.87 -12.51 -43.44
CA THR A 8 33.18 -13.20 -43.43
C THR A 8 33.05 -14.71 -43.19
N PHE A 9 32.08 -15.14 -42.38
CA PHE A 9 31.78 -16.56 -42.20
C PHE A 9 31.26 -17.20 -43.49
N VAL A 10 30.30 -16.56 -44.17
CA VAL A 10 29.76 -17.02 -45.46
C VAL A 10 30.85 -17.05 -46.54
N LEU A 11 31.71 -16.03 -46.61
CA LEU A 11 32.82 -15.99 -47.57
C LEU A 11 33.83 -17.12 -47.31
N SER A 12 34.13 -17.43 -46.04
CA SER A 12 35.01 -18.54 -45.65
C SER A 12 34.43 -19.91 -46.05
N VAL A 13 33.13 -20.11 -45.84
CA VAL A 13 32.43 -21.35 -46.25
C VAL A 13 32.40 -21.50 -47.77
N ILE A 14 32.13 -20.43 -48.52
CA ILE A 14 32.18 -20.44 -49.99
C ILE A 14 33.62 -20.73 -50.48
N PHE A 15 34.63 -20.14 -49.85
CA PHE A 15 36.04 -20.39 -50.21
C PHE A 15 36.46 -21.84 -49.97
N MET A 16 35.99 -22.47 -48.89
CA MET A 16 36.19 -23.91 -48.65
C MET A 16 35.49 -24.78 -49.71
N LEU A 17 34.25 -24.46 -50.08
CA LEU A 17 33.50 -25.20 -51.10
C LEU A 17 34.18 -25.10 -52.49
N VAL A 18 34.62 -23.90 -52.89
CA VAL A 18 35.30 -23.69 -54.18
C VAL A 18 36.63 -24.44 -54.24
N LEU A 19 37.45 -24.38 -53.18
CA LEU A 19 38.72 -25.14 -53.12
C LEU A 19 38.50 -26.65 -53.05
N GLY A 20 37.44 -27.11 -52.38
CA GLY A 20 37.08 -28.54 -52.30
C GLY A 20 36.69 -29.14 -53.66
N THR A 21 36.18 -28.32 -54.59
CA THR A 21 35.69 -28.78 -55.91
C THR A 21 36.73 -28.76 -57.04
N TRP A 22 37.99 -28.39 -56.79
CA TRP A 22 38.97 -28.13 -57.86
C TRP A 22 40.24 -28.99 -57.84
N TRP A 23 40.34 -30.05 -57.01
CA TRP A 23 41.61 -30.78 -56.83
C TRP A 23 41.55 -32.28 -56.46
N ASP A 24 41.19 -33.11 -57.44
CA ASP A 24 41.35 -34.57 -57.35
C ASP A 24 42.83 -35.00 -57.31
N GLY A 25 43.11 -36.12 -56.62
CA GLY A 25 44.44 -36.75 -56.55
C GLY A 25 44.99 -36.90 -55.13
N HIS A 26 45.44 -38.11 -54.77
CA HIS A 26 45.82 -38.48 -53.40
C HIS A 26 47.22 -37.97 -52.99
N ALA A 27 47.30 -37.23 -51.87
CA ALA A 27 48.54 -36.98 -51.14
C ALA A 27 48.23 -36.63 -49.66
N PRO A 28 48.98 -37.16 -48.66
CA PRO A 28 48.71 -36.92 -47.24
C PRO A 28 49.07 -35.49 -46.76
N PHE A 29 49.75 -34.70 -47.58
CA PHE A 29 50.13 -33.31 -47.28
C PHE A 29 48.95 -32.33 -47.27
N LYS A 30 47.76 -32.75 -47.76
CA LYS A 30 46.57 -31.89 -47.94
C LYS A 30 46.00 -31.32 -46.64
N ILE A 31 45.96 -32.09 -45.55
CA ILE A 31 45.31 -31.68 -44.28
C ILE A 31 46.07 -30.50 -43.66
N TYR A 32 47.40 -30.55 -43.65
CA TYR A 32 48.24 -29.50 -43.08
C TYR A 32 48.14 -28.18 -43.86
N LEU A 33 48.01 -28.23 -45.18
CA LEU A 33 47.97 -27.02 -46.01
C LEU A 33 46.62 -26.30 -45.91
N ALA A 34 45.50 -27.05 -45.82
CA ALA A 34 44.19 -26.48 -45.52
C ALA A 34 44.11 -25.91 -44.09
N ALA A 35 44.65 -26.63 -43.10
CA ALA A 35 44.73 -26.12 -41.72
C ALA A 35 45.60 -24.86 -41.63
N LEU A 36 46.74 -24.83 -42.33
CA LEU A 36 47.61 -23.66 -42.41
C LEU A 36 46.90 -22.46 -43.04
N ALA A 37 46.14 -22.66 -44.11
CA ALA A 37 45.36 -21.60 -44.76
C ALA A 37 44.27 -21.01 -43.83
N VAL A 38 43.60 -21.84 -43.02
CA VAL A 38 42.62 -21.37 -42.02
C VAL A 38 43.30 -20.61 -40.89
N VAL A 39 44.45 -21.09 -40.40
CA VAL A 39 45.24 -20.40 -39.37
C VAL A 39 45.81 -19.08 -39.88
N THR A 40 46.30 -19.00 -41.13
CA THR A 40 46.77 -17.74 -41.71
C THR A 40 45.63 -16.79 -42.00
N ALA A 41 44.47 -17.23 -42.49
CA ALA A 41 43.31 -16.37 -42.71
C ALA A 41 42.75 -15.79 -41.41
N THR A 42 42.66 -16.60 -40.34
CA THR A 42 42.22 -16.12 -39.02
C THR A 42 43.24 -15.15 -38.41
N MET A 43 44.54 -15.46 -38.48
CA MET A 43 45.62 -14.53 -38.06
C MET A 43 45.64 -13.23 -38.89
N LEU A 44 45.38 -13.31 -40.20
CA LEU A 44 45.29 -12.12 -41.06
C LEU A 44 44.07 -11.27 -40.68
N SER A 45 42.92 -11.87 -40.39
CA SER A 45 41.73 -11.13 -39.93
C SER A 45 41.94 -10.49 -38.54
N ALA A 46 42.63 -11.17 -37.63
CA ALA A 46 42.97 -10.66 -36.30
C ALA A 46 43.97 -9.49 -36.39
N THR A 47 45.02 -9.62 -37.22
CA THR A 47 45.97 -8.53 -37.47
C THR A 47 45.35 -7.36 -38.23
N LEU A 48 44.40 -7.59 -39.15
CA LEU A 48 43.60 -6.52 -39.77
C LEU A 48 42.77 -5.76 -38.73
N MET A 49 42.07 -6.48 -37.84
CA MET A 49 41.32 -5.88 -36.73
C MET A 49 42.23 -5.04 -35.82
N ILE A 50 43.37 -5.58 -35.41
CA ILE A 50 44.35 -4.88 -34.54
C ILE A 50 45.00 -3.68 -35.27
N ALA A 51 45.18 -3.73 -36.59
CA ALA A 51 45.71 -2.61 -37.38
C ALA A 51 44.68 -1.51 -37.68
N ILE A 52 43.39 -1.85 -37.77
CA ILE A 52 42.30 -0.91 -38.06
C ILE A 52 41.75 -0.26 -36.77
N TYR A 53 41.81 -0.95 -35.63
CA TYR A 53 41.33 -0.43 -34.34
C TYR A 53 41.92 0.95 -33.94
N PRO A 54 43.23 1.24 -34.12
CA PRO A 54 43.79 2.56 -33.82
C PRO A 54 43.41 3.63 -34.85
N ILE A 55 43.10 3.22 -36.09
CA ILE A 55 42.74 4.12 -37.20
C ILE A 55 41.29 4.62 -37.04
N LEU A 56 40.39 3.78 -36.51
CA LEU A 56 39.04 4.19 -36.10
C LEU A 56 39.01 4.99 -34.79
N GLY A 57 40.03 4.83 -33.93
CA GLY A 57 40.05 5.45 -32.60
C GLY A 57 40.51 6.91 -32.55
N ILE A 58 41.42 7.34 -33.43
CA ILE A 58 42.06 8.68 -33.33
C ILE A 58 42.35 9.30 -34.71
N ARG A 59 41.33 9.91 -35.35
CA ARG A 59 41.47 11.12 -36.22
C ARG A 59 40.15 11.56 -36.86
N SER A 60 39.48 12.55 -36.27
CA SER A 60 38.51 13.43 -36.97
C SER A 60 38.64 14.87 -36.47
N GLY A 61 39.70 15.55 -36.91
CA GLY A 61 39.95 16.96 -36.59
C GLY A 61 40.69 17.69 -37.70
N ARG A 62 39.93 18.41 -38.55
CA ARG A 62 40.36 19.22 -39.72
C ARG A 62 40.93 18.38 -40.90
N SER A 63 40.64 18.66 -42.18
CA SER A 63 40.20 19.90 -42.84
C SER A 63 39.29 19.65 -44.07
N ARG A 64 38.41 20.63 -44.38
CA ARG A 64 37.94 21.09 -45.73
C ARG A 64 38.67 20.45 -46.93
N LYS A 65 38.06 20.04 -48.05
CA LYS A 65 36.73 20.20 -48.70
C LYS A 65 36.42 18.89 -49.46
N GLU A 66 35.25 18.53 -50.01
CA GLU A 66 33.79 18.83 -49.95
C GLU A 66 33.15 17.62 -50.72
N SER A 67 31.90 17.15 -50.56
CA SER A 67 30.58 17.78 -50.51
C SER A 67 29.53 16.70 -50.11
N GLY A 68 28.41 17.07 -49.46
CA GLY A 68 27.15 16.30 -49.53
C GLY A 68 26.71 15.33 -48.41
N PHE A 69 27.52 15.05 -47.38
CA PHE A 69 27.17 14.20 -46.21
C PHE A 69 27.75 14.86 -44.93
N ASP A 70 27.20 14.81 -43.71
CA ASP A 70 26.15 13.92 -43.15
C ASP A 70 25.38 14.60 -41.97
N ASN A 71 24.88 15.83 -42.19
CA ASN A 71 24.41 16.79 -41.16
C ASN A 71 23.16 16.37 -40.32
N LEU A 72 22.65 15.15 -40.47
CA LEU A 72 21.42 14.68 -39.80
C LEU A 72 21.66 13.63 -38.71
N THR A 73 22.87 13.07 -38.64
CA THR A 73 23.25 12.02 -37.66
C THR A 73 23.10 12.47 -36.21
N TRP A 74 23.61 13.66 -35.88
CA TRP A 74 23.54 14.23 -34.53
C TRP A 74 22.09 14.58 -34.08
N GLY A 75 21.27 15.13 -34.98
CA GLY A 75 19.86 15.43 -34.69
C GLY A 75 19.05 14.16 -34.43
N ARG A 76 19.38 13.06 -35.14
CA ARG A 76 18.84 11.72 -34.90
C ARG A 76 19.22 11.21 -33.51
N ASP A 77 20.47 11.36 -33.09
CA ASP A 77 20.89 10.94 -31.74
C ASP A 77 20.15 11.73 -30.65
N VAL A 78 20.10 13.06 -30.75
CA VAL A 78 19.36 13.94 -29.81
C VAL A 78 17.88 13.58 -29.75
N SER A 79 17.22 13.41 -30.90
CA SER A 79 15.79 13.06 -30.96
C SER A 79 15.50 11.63 -30.48
N SER A 80 16.41 10.68 -30.69
CA SER A 80 16.24 9.28 -30.27
C SER A 80 16.41 9.05 -28.77
N GLY A 81 17.18 9.90 -28.08
CA GLY A 81 17.34 9.86 -26.62
C GLY A 81 16.19 10.50 -25.84
N LEU A 82 15.27 11.20 -26.52
CA LEU A 82 14.11 11.84 -25.88
C LEU A 82 12.94 10.87 -25.71
N SER A 83 12.45 10.77 -24.48
CA SER A 83 11.19 10.06 -24.16
C SER A 83 9.93 10.79 -24.65
N THR A 84 10.05 12.08 -24.99
CA THR A 84 8.95 12.87 -25.56
C THR A 84 8.85 12.66 -27.08
N PRO A 85 7.65 12.74 -27.67
CA PRO A 85 7.46 12.77 -29.11
C PRO A 85 8.26 13.90 -29.76
N ALA A 86 9.24 13.55 -30.61
CA ALA A 86 10.12 14.53 -31.24
C ALA A 86 10.52 14.13 -32.67
N ALA A 87 10.70 15.14 -33.52
CA ALA A 87 11.16 15.01 -34.89
C ALA A 87 12.18 16.10 -35.24
N VAL A 88 13.11 15.80 -36.15
CA VAL A 88 14.04 16.78 -36.71
C VAL A 88 13.50 17.20 -38.07
N LEU A 89 13.34 18.50 -38.28
CA LEU A 89 12.93 19.09 -39.54
C LEU A 89 14.15 19.69 -40.26
N ASN A 90 14.14 19.61 -41.59
CA ASN A 90 15.01 20.37 -42.47
C ASN A 90 14.12 21.27 -43.35
N GLY A 91 14.08 22.57 -43.04
CA GLY A 91 13.04 23.48 -43.52
C GLY A 91 11.66 22.99 -43.09
N TYR A 92 10.81 22.64 -44.06
CA TYR A 92 9.48 22.06 -43.83
C TYR A 92 9.45 20.52 -43.90
N GLY A 93 10.52 19.86 -44.34
CA GLY A 93 10.58 18.40 -44.49
C GLY A 93 11.00 17.71 -43.20
N ILE A 94 10.35 16.59 -42.87
CA ILE A 94 10.74 15.75 -41.73
C ILE A 94 12.01 14.96 -42.13
N ALA A 95 13.13 15.25 -41.48
CA ALA A 95 14.40 14.58 -41.75
C ALA A 95 14.63 13.37 -40.83
N PHE A 96 14.05 13.39 -39.62
CA PHE A 96 14.02 12.26 -38.70
C PHE A 96 12.81 12.35 -37.76
N ALA A 97 12.31 11.22 -37.27
CA ALA A 97 11.27 11.14 -36.24
C ALA A 97 11.58 10.02 -35.25
N ASN A 98 11.41 10.28 -33.95
CA ASN A 98 11.64 9.28 -32.91
C ASN A 98 10.44 8.31 -32.76
N LYS A 99 10.66 7.22 -32.02
CA LYS A 99 9.64 6.18 -31.83
C LYS A 99 8.37 6.71 -31.14
N ALA A 100 8.49 7.70 -30.26
CA ALA A 100 7.36 8.32 -29.57
C ALA A 100 6.48 9.14 -30.53
N PHE A 101 7.08 9.96 -31.39
CA PHE A 101 6.40 10.71 -32.46
C PHE A 101 5.63 9.79 -33.42
N LEU A 102 6.28 8.68 -33.82
CA LEU A 102 5.67 7.67 -34.69
C LEU A 102 4.52 6.92 -34.00
N SER A 103 4.63 6.68 -32.68
CA SER A 103 3.57 6.08 -31.87
C SER A 103 2.38 6.99 -31.67
N GLU A 104 2.59 8.29 -31.51
CA GLU A 104 1.52 9.28 -31.29
C GLU A 104 0.70 9.51 -32.57
N LEU A 105 1.32 9.36 -33.75
CA LEU A 105 0.65 9.51 -35.05
C LEU A 105 0.12 8.19 -35.64
N GLY A 106 0.25 7.06 -34.92
CA GLY A 106 -0.18 5.73 -35.39
C GLY A 106 0.72 5.10 -36.45
N MET A 107 1.78 5.79 -36.88
CA MET A 107 2.65 5.40 -37.98
C MET A 107 3.86 4.55 -37.55
N LEU A 108 3.68 3.68 -36.55
CA LEU A 108 4.73 2.78 -36.07
C LEU A 108 5.19 1.81 -37.17
N GLY A 109 6.43 1.98 -37.62
CA GLY A 109 7.03 1.17 -38.69
C GLY A 109 7.08 1.85 -40.06
N MET A 110 6.48 3.03 -40.24
CA MET A 110 6.48 3.78 -41.50
C MET A 110 7.66 4.79 -41.58
N ASN A 111 8.72 4.57 -40.81
CA ASN A 111 9.85 5.49 -40.64
C ASN A 111 10.45 5.96 -41.98
N GLU A 112 10.63 5.05 -42.94
CA GLU A 112 11.22 5.35 -44.25
C GLU A 112 10.28 6.16 -45.17
N GLN A 113 8.98 6.14 -44.91
CA GLN A 113 7.97 6.85 -45.71
C GLN A 113 7.71 8.29 -45.22
N ILE A 114 8.02 8.56 -43.94
CA ILE A 114 7.84 9.88 -43.31
C ILE A 114 9.07 10.76 -43.54
N ILE A 115 10.27 10.17 -43.69
CA ILE A 115 11.49 10.91 -44.01
C ILE A 115 11.36 11.55 -45.40
N GLY A 116 11.54 12.86 -45.47
CA GLY A 116 11.35 13.68 -46.68
C GLY A 116 9.92 14.21 -46.88
N MET A 117 8.94 13.74 -46.11
CA MET A 117 7.56 14.25 -46.16
C MET A 117 7.50 15.66 -45.55
N PRO A 118 6.81 16.64 -46.18
CA PRO A 118 6.63 17.95 -45.58
C PRO A 118 5.64 17.86 -44.40
N LEU A 119 5.99 18.48 -43.27
CA LEU A 119 5.22 18.44 -42.03
C LEU A 119 3.80 19.00 -42.22
N THR A 120 3.58 19.88 -43.20
CA THR A 120 2.26 20.39 -43.60
C THR A 120 1.28 19.28 -43.97
N ASN A 121 1.75 18.12 -44.45
CA ASN A 121 0.87 17.00 -44.79
C ASN A 121 0.36 16.25 -43.55
N LEU A 122 1.03 16.39 -42.41
CA LEU A 122 0.61 15.83 -41.13
C LEU A 122 -0.12 16.85 -40.25
N VAL A 123 -0.28 18.09 -40.72
CA VAL A 123 -0.91 19.20 -39.98
C VAL A 123 -2.20 19.61 -40.68
N HIS A 124 -3.26 19.83 -39.91
CA HIS A 124 -4.56 20.24 -40.43
C HIS A 124 -4.45 21.56 -41.23
N PRO A 125 -5.08 21.70 -42.41
CA PRO A 125 -4.90 22.87 -43.30
C PRO A 125 -5.11 24.24 -42.65
N ALA A 126 -6.05 24.34 -41.70
CA ALA A 126 -6.30 25.59 -40.97
C ALA A 126 -5.14 26.06 -40.08
N ASP A 127 -4.19 25.18 -39.71
CA ASP A 127 -3.06 25.49 -38.85
C ASP A 127 -1.75 25.69 -39.64
N HIS A 128 -1.78 25.58 -40.98
CA HIS A 128 -0.61 25.79 -41.84
C HIS A 128 -0.01 27.20 -41.68
N GLN A 129 -0.85 28.22 -41.48
CA GLN A 129 -0.40 29.58 -41.23
C GLN A 129 0.28 29.73 -39.86
N CYS A 130 -0.21 29.03 -38.84
CA CYS A 130 0.42 28.98 -37.52
C CYS A 130 1.78 28.27 -37.58
N LEU A 131 1.88 27.16 -38.31
CA LEU A 131 3.15 26.46 -38.54
C LEU A 131 4.17 27.33 -39.30
N ALA A 132 3.74 28.08 -40.31
CA ALA A 132 4.62 29.03 -41.00
C ALA A 132 5.15 30.12 -40.05
N SER A 133 4.33 30.62 -39.13
CA SER A 133 4.78 31.57 -38.10
C SER A 133 5.76 30.95 -37.08
N LEU A 134 5.56 29.68 -36.69
CA LEU A 134 6.46 28.92 -35.80
C LEU A 134 7.87 28.82 -36.40
N VAL A 135 7.96 28.39 -37.67
CA VAL A 135 9.22 28.23 -38.40
C VAL A 135 9.92 29.59 -38.59
N ALA A 136 9.16 30.65 -38.90
CA ALA A 136 9.69 32.00 -39.03
C ALA A 136 10.22 32.57 -37.69
N GLN A 137 9.55 32.28 -36.56
CA GLN A 137 10.00 32.70 -35.22
C GLN A 137 11.30 32.00 -34.81
N ALA A 138 11.39 30.68 -34.97
CA ALA A 138 12.60 29.90 -34.64
C ALA A 138 13.83 30.31 -35.48
N ALA A 139 13.60 30.80 -36.71
CA ALA A 139 14.67 31.37 -37.53
C ALA A 139 15.22 32.70 -36.96
N GLN A 140 14.38 33.56 -36.36
CA GLN A 140 14.77 34.91 -35.93
C GLN A 140 15.17 35.03 -34.45
N GLU A 141 14.44 34.41 -33.51
CA GLU A 141 14.75 34.51 -32.07
C GLU A 141 15.48 33.26 -31.57
N GLY A 142 16.77 33.41 -31.21
CA GLY A 142 17.65 32.28 -30.88
C GLY A 142 17.40 31.55 -29.56
N GLU A 143 16.52 32.05 -28.68
CA GLU A 143 16.34 31.53 -27.31
C GLU A 143 14.90 31.51 -26.77
N LYS A 144 13.88 31.91 -27.56
CA LYS A 144 12.48 31.85 -27.11
C LYS A 144 11.74 30.66 -27.75
N ASN A 145 11.58 29.59 -26.98
CA ASN A 145 10.72 28.47 -27.33
C ASN A 145 9.24 28.89 -27.32
N GLY A 146 8.75 29.40 -28.44
CA GLY A 146 7.33 29.60 -28.68
C GLY A 146 6.60 28.25 -28.75
N MET A 147 5.67 28.01 -27.83
CA MET A 147 4.74 26.87 -27.90
C MET A 147 3.48 27.30 -28.65
N ILE A 148 3.10 26.56 -29.69
CA ILE A 148 1.89 26.82 -30.49
C ILE A 148 1.04 25.55 -30.53
N LYS A 149 -0.29 25.71 -30.37
CA LYS A 149 -1.24 24.61 -30.56
C LYS A 149 -1.35 24.28 -32.05
N LEU A 150 -1.12 23.03 -32.42
CA LEU A 150 -1.33 22.51 -33.77
C LEU A 150 -2.26 21.30 -33.71
N ARG A 151 -3.10 21.14 -34.74
CA ARG A 151 -3.87 19.91 -34.99
C ARG A 151 -3.09 19.03 -35.96
N LEU A 152 -2.62 17.88 -35.48
CA LEU A 152 -2.02 16.85 -36.34
C LEU A 152 -3.07 15.88 -36.86
N LEU A 153 -2.78 15.28 -38.01
CA LEU A 153 -3.58 14.23 -38.64
C LEU A 153 -2.96 12.88 -38.29
N HIS A 154 -3.73 12.03 -37.61
CA HIS A 154 -3.37 10.64 -37.32
C HIS A 154 -3.50 9.79 -38.59
N SER A 155 -2.79 8.65 -38.65
CA SER A 155 -2.91 7.68 -39.77
C SER A 155 -4.35 7.22 -40.03
N ASP A 156 -5.15 7.10 -38.97
CA ASP A 156 -6.56 6.68 -39.05
C ASP A 156 -7.53 7.81 -39.43
N GLY A 157 -7.02 8.99 -39.79
CA GLY A 157 -7.81 10.17 -40.19
C GLY A 157 -8.40 10.98 -39.03
N THR A 158 -8.11 10.62 -37.78
CA THR A 158 -8.48 11.43 -36.60
C THR A 158 -7.58 12.64 -36.43
N ILE A 159 -8.08 13.67 -35.75
CA ILE A 159 -7.34 14.90 -35.48
C ILE A 159 -6.81 14.88 -34.03
N LEU A 160 -5.50 15.03 -33.88
CA LEU A 160 -4.81 15.07 -32.59
C LEU A 160 -4.39 16.50 -32.24
N PRO A 161 -4.95 17.12 -31.17
CA PRO A 161 -4.48 18.40 -30.68
C PRO A 161 -3.18 18.21 -29.89
N VAL A 162 -2.11 18.86 -30.36
CA VAL A 162 -0.79 18.84 -29.72
C VAL A 162 -0.30 20.27 -29.51
N GLN A 163 0.61 20.45 -28.54
CA GLN A 163 1.44 21.65 -28.47
C GLN A 163 2.78 21.35 -29.11
N ALA A 164 3.15 22.16 -30.09
CA ALA A 164 4.41 22.07 -30.79
C ALA A 164 5.34 23.21 -30.33
N SER A 165 6.55 22.86 -29.94
CA SER A 165 7.68 23.80 -29.82
C SER A 165 8.73 23.47 -30.86
N LEU A 166 9.30 24.52 -31.47
CA LEU A 166 10.38 24.41 -32.43
C LEU A 166 11.63 25.08 -31.86
N SER A 167 12.72 24.33 -31.72
CA SER A 167 14.01 24.83 -31.24
C SER A 167 15.06 24.71 -32.35
N PRO A 168 15.76 25.81 -32.73
CA PRO A 168 16.72 25.79 -33.83
C PRO A 168 17.98 25.02 -33.45
N LEU A 169 18.32 24.01 -34.27
CA LEU A 169 19.45 23.10 -34.04
C LEU A 169 20.72 23.67 -34.71
N ARG A 170 21.31 24.69 -34.08
CA ARG A 170 22.44 25.46 -34.63
C ARG A 170 23.81 24.87 -34.28
N GLU A 171 24.28 23.91 -35.06
CA GLU A 171 25.71 23.57 -35.10
C GLU A 171 26.19 23.43 -36.56
N GLY A 172 27.38 23.96 -36.88
CA GLY A 172 27.96 23.85 -38.22
C GLY A 172 27.44 24.80 -39.31
N GLY A 173 26.59 25.79 -38.99
CA GLY A 173 26.25 26.89 -39.90
C GLY A 173 25.25 26.57 -41.03
N SER A 174 24.50 25.47 -40.91
CA SER A 174 23.32 25.21 -41.76
C SER A 174 22.07 25.83 -41.10
N PRO A 175 21.38 26.80 -41.73
CA PRO A 175 20.32 27.58 -41.05
C PRO A 175 18.98 26.85 -40.90
N ASP A 176 18.78 25.70 -41.57
CA ASP A 176 17.46 25.13 -41.83
C ASP A 176 17.06 23.93 -40.94
N ILE A 177 17.94 23.47 -40.03
CA ILE A 177 17.68 22.30 -39.17
C ILE A 177 17.03 22.74 -37.85
N ASN A 178 15.87 22.16 -37.54
CA ASN A 178 15.06 22.49 -36.36
C ASN A 178 14.61 21.22 -35.62
N LEU A 179 14.61 21.23 -34.29
CA LEU A 179 13.98 20.19 -33.47
C LEU A 179 12.52 20.57 -33.22
N LEU A 180 11.60 19.74 -33.70
CA LEU A 180 10.20 19.75 -33.30
C LEU A 180 10.01 18.85 -32.09
N GLN A 181 9.51 19.40 -30.99
CA GLN A 181 9.01 18.63 -29.86
C GLN A 181 7.50 18.79 -29.80
N LEU A 182 6.79 17.67 -29.62
CA LEU A 182 5.35 17.68 -29.35
C LEU A 182 5.12 17.30 -27.88
N SER A 183 4.18 18.00 -27.26
CA SER A 183 3.55 17.57 -26.03
C SER A 183 2.04 17.40 -26.26
N PRO A 184 1.40 16.42 -25.59
CA PRO A 184 -0.05 16.31 -25.62
C PRO A 184 -0.69 17.62 -25.15
N ALA A 185 -1.67 18.14 -25.89
CA ALA A 185 -2.35 19.39 -25.50
C ALA A 185 -2.97 19.29 -24.10
N SER A 186 -3.35 18.09 -23.67
CA SER A 186 -3.83 17.77 -22.31
C SER A 186 -2.87 18.13 -21.17
N SER A 187 -1.58 18.37 -21.43
CA SER A 187 -0.63 18.84 -20.39
C SER A 187 -0.69 20.35 -20.10
N LEU A 188 -1.34 21.15 -20.96
CA LEU A 188 -1.42 22.62 -20.85
C LEU A 188 -2.77 23.18 -21.37
N GLU A 189 -3.88 22.44 -21.20
CA GLU A 189 -5.25 22.95 -21.39
C GLU A 189 -5.93 23.32 -20.07
N SER A 190 -5.28 24.22 -19.33
CA SER A 190 -5.89 25.00 -18.24
C SER A 190 -6.92 26.01 -18.78
N SER A 191 -7.96 25.55 -19.46
CA SER A 191 -9.06 26.40 -19.97
C SER A 191 -10.41 25.69 -20.20
N SER A 192 -10.46 24.35 -20.16
CA SER A 192 -11.68 23.56 -20.43
C SER A 192 -11.93 22.41 -19.44
N THR A 193 -11.06 22.23 -18.45
CA THR A 193 -11.06 21.12 -17.47
C THR A 193 -12.09 21.23 -16.34
N ASN A 194 -12.90 22.29 -16.28
CA ASN A 194 -13.84 22.46 -15.16
C ASN A 194 -14.98 21.44 -15.11
N PHE A 195 -15.38 20.79 -16.21
CA PHE A 195 -16.47 19.80 -16.14
C PHE A 195 -15.97 18.39 -15.81
N ASN A 196 -15.02 17.83 -16.57
CA ASN A 196 -14.68 16.41 -16.44
C ASN A 196 -13.88 16.09 -15.16
N ASP A 197 -12.96 16.96 -14.74
CA ASP A 197 -12.21 16.76 -13.50
C ASP A 197 -13.12 16.97 -12.29
N GLN A 198 -13.97 18.00 -12.30
CA GLN A 198 -14.93 18.24 -11.23
C GLN A 198 -15.92 17.06 -11.10
N PHE A 199 -16.44 16.53 -12.21
CA PHE A 199 -17.27 15.31 -12.19
C PHE A 199 -16.53 14.10 -11.62
N ASN A 200 -15.28 13.86 -12.03
CA ASN A 200 -14.50 12.72 -11.51
C ASN A 200 -14.16 12.86 -10.02
N TYR A 201 -13.81 14.07 -9.55
CA TYR A 201 -13.55 14.31 -8.12
C TYR A 201 -14.83 14.19 -7.28
N HIS A 202 -15.97 14.71 -7.75
CA HIS A 202 -17.24 14.49 -7.06
C HIS A 202 -17.60 13.00 -7.02
N LEU A 203 -17.57 12.28 -8.15
CA LEU A 203 -17.87 10.84 -8.18
C LEU A 203 -16.98 9.99 -7.25
N LEU A 204 -15.69 10.32 -7.14
CA LEU A 204 -14.79 9.62 -6.23
C LEU A 204 -15.08 9.96 -4.75
N ILE A 205 -15.36 11.23 -4.43
CA ILE A 205 -15.62 11.67 -3.05
C ILE A 205 -17.02 11.26 -2.57
N ASP A 206 -17.97 11.14 -3.48
CA ASP A 206 -19.35 10.69 -3.22
C ASP A 206 -19.41 9.18 -2.91
N GLN A 207 -18.42 8.40 -3.37
CA GLN A 207 -18.28 6.97 -3.03
C GLN A 207 -17.52 6.71 -1.72
N ILE A 208 -16.97 7.74 -1.07
CA ILE A 208 -16.26 7.57 0.21
C ILE A 208 -17.28 7.52 1.36
N GLU A 209 -17.39 6.36 2.03
CA GLU A 209 -18.24 6.16 3.22
C GLU A 209 -17.90 7.11 4.38
N GLN A 210 -16.65 7.56 4.45
CA GLN A 210 -16.21 8.59 5.39
C GLN A 210 -16.77 9.96 4.97
N ILE A 211 -17.20 10.76 5.94
CA ILE A 211 -17.57 12.15 5.63
C ILE A 211 -16.29 12.91 5.27
N VAL A 212 -16.31 13.61 4.14
CA VAL A 212 -15.28 14.56 3.73
C VAL A 212 -15.88 15.95 3.81
N PHE A 213 -15.20 16.87 4.51
CA PHE A 213 -15.65 18.25 4.68
C PHE A 213 -14.54 19.25 4.38
N GLN A 214 -14.92 20.45 3.97
CA GLN A 214 -14.04 21.61 3.95
C GLN A 214 -14.73 22.78 4.62
N VAL A 215 -14.00 23.52 5.45
CA VAL A 215 -14.45 24.76 6.06
C VAL A 215 -13.55 25.93 5.67
N ASN A 216 -14.15 27.13 5.61
CA ASN A 216 -13.41 28.38 5.41
C ASN A 216 -12.73 28.86 6.72
N ALA A 217 -12.05 30.00 6.67
CA ALA A 217 -11.39 30.61 7.82
C ALA A 217 -12.35 30.98 8.99
N ALA A 218 -13.66 31.11 8.73
CA ALA A 218 -14.70 31.34 9.74
C ALA A 218 -15.30 30.03 10.29
N SER A 219 -14.74 28.87 9.94
CA SER A 219 -15.26 27.53 10.26
C SER A 219 -16.64 27.20 9.67
N GLU A 220 -17.07 27.94 8.64
CA GLU A 220 -18.30 27.66 7.88
C GLU A 220 -18.02 26.60 6.82
N ILE A 221 -18.96 25.68 6.65
CA ILE A 221 -18.88 24.57 5.71
C ILE A 221 -18.98 25.08 4.26
N ILE A 222 -17.93 24.87 3.48
CA ILE A 222 -17.86 25.20 2.04
C ILE A 222 -17.87 23.95 1.14
N PHE A 223 -17.70 22.76 1.69
CA PHE A 223 -17.87 21.48 1.01
C PHE A 223 -18.26 20.37 2.00
N LEU A 224 -19.15 19.48 1.57
CA LEU A 224 -19.49 18.20 2.22
C LEU A 224 -19.78 17.17 1.13
N ASN A 225 -19.44 15.90 1.39
CA ASN A 225 -19.88 14.78 0.56
C ASN A 225 -21.23 14.19 1.04
N PRO A 226 -21.94 13.41 0.20
CA PRO A 226 -23.24 12.78 0.53
C PRO A 226 -23.26 11.92 1.80
N SER A 227 -22.12 11.35 2.21
CA SER A 227 -21.98 10.59 3.45
C SER A 227 -22.34 11.40 4.71
N TRP A 228 -22.36 12.72 4.63
CA TRP A 228 -22.96 13.58 5.65
C TRP A 228 -24.46 13.36 5.84
N GLU A 229 -25.22 13.24 4.74
CA GLU A 229 -26.66 12.98 4.78
C GLU A 229 -26.94 11.60 5.39
N HIS A 230 -26.15 10.59 4.99
CA HIS A 230 -26.28 9.22 5.46
C HIS A 230 -25.99 9.01 6.96
N LEU A 231 -25.20 9.90 7.59
CA LEU A 231 -24.88 9.78 9.02
C LEU A 231 -25.79 10.63 9.92
N LEU A 232 -26.28 11.77 9.43
CA LEU A 232 -26.90 12.79 10.29
C LEU A 232 -28.34 13.16 9.89
N ASP A 233 -28.91 12.55 8.84
CA ASP A 233 -30.21 12.89 8.25
C ASP A 233 -30.37 14.38 7.87
N HIS A 234 -29.26 15.09 7.76
CA HIS A 234 -29.18 16.47 7.32
C HIS A 234 -28.77 16.53 5.85
N LYS A 235 -29.61 17.12 5.00
CA LYS A 235 -29.23 17.37 3.61
C LYS A 235 -27.99 18.26 3.56
N VAL A 236 -27.03 17.93 2.71
CA VAL A 236 -25.80 18.73 2.49
C VAL A 236 -26.17 20.18 2.22
N ALA A 237 -27.15 20.42 1.33
CA ALA A 237 -27.64 21.76 1.00
C ALA A 237 -28.22 22.54 2.21
N GLU A 238 -28.77 21.86 3.22
CA GLU A 238 -29.22 22.49 4.48
C GLU A 238 -28.05 22.79 5.43
N SER A 239 -26.91 22.12 5.28
CA SER A 239 -25.70 22.25 6.11
C SER A 239 -24.61 23.15 5.51
N MET A 240 -24.66 23.45 4.21
CA MET A 240 -23.75 24.40 3.57
C MET A 240 -23.79 25.78 4.22
N HIS A 241 -22.65 26.45 4.28
CA HIS A 241 -22.43 27.78 4.88
C HIS A 241 -22.78 27.91 6.37
N LYS A 242 -23.10 26.81 7.06
CA LYS A 242 -23.26 26.80 8.52
C LYS A 242 -21.93 26.51 9.20
N PRO A 243 -21.69 27.01 10.43
CA PRO A 243 -20.51 26.66 11.20
C PRO A 243 -20.54 25.19 11.59
N LEU A 244 -19.44 24.46 11.37
CA LEU A 244 -19.33 23.03 11.71
C LEU A 244 -19.65 22.75 13.19
N LEU A 245 -19.28 23.69 14.07
CA LEU A 245 -19.57 23.67 15.52
C LEU A 245 -21.06 23.56 15.88
N SER A 246 -21.97 23.96 14.98
CA SER A 246 -23.42 23.85 15.24
C SER A 246 -23.91 22.41 15.31
N PHE A 247 -23.29 21.51 14.53
CA PHE A 247 -23.60 20.08 14.48
C PHE A 247 -22.81 19.26 15.52
N ILE A 248 -21.93 19.89 16.29
CA ILE A 248 -21.15 19.24 17.35
C ILE A 248 -21.87 19.35 18.69
N HIS A 249 -21.79 18.29 19.50
CA HIS A 249 -22.39 18.21 20.83
C HIS A 249 -21.89 19.35 21.75
N PRO A 250 -22.78 20.04 22.51
CA PRO A 250 -22.44 21.25 23.28
C PRO A 250 -21.20 21.14 24.16
N GLU A 251 -20.98 19.99 24.81
CA GLU A 251 -19.81 19.72 25.66
C GLU A 251 -18.48 19.71 24.89
N ASP A 252 -18.49 19.29 23.63
CA ASP A 252 -17.27 19.12 22.82
C ASP A 252 -16.88 20.43 22.11
N ARG A 253 -17.85 21.34 21.89
CA ARG A 253 -17.66 22.58 21.10
C ARG A 253 -16.43 23.40 21.48
N PRO A 254 -16.13 23.69 22.78
CA PRO A 254 -14.97 24.53 23.13
C PRO A 254 -13.63 23.89 22.75
N LEU A 255 -13.56 22.56 22.80
CA LEU A 255 -12.36 21.81 22.40
C LEU A 255 -12.18 21.90 20.88
N ILE A 256 -13.25 21.71 20.11
CA ILE A 256 -13.19 21.76 18.64
C ILE A 256 -12.87 23.17 18.15
N GLU A 257 -13.50 24.19 18.73
CA GLU A 257 -13.26 25.60 18.37
C GLU A 257 -11.79 25.99 18.57
N SER A 258 -11.19 25.61 19.71
CA SER A 258 -9.76 25.82 19.99
C SER A 258 -8.85 25.10 18.99
N HIS A 259 -9.21 23.87 18.60
CA HIS A 259 -8.44 23.07 17.65
C HIS A 259 -8.55 23.59 16.21
N LEU A 260 -9.76 23.94 15.74
CA LEU A 260 -9.97 24.56 14.42
C LEU A 260 -9.28 25.92 14.31
N THR A 261 -9.37 26.75 15.36
CA THR A 261 -8.67 28.04 15.43
C THR A 261 -7.15 27.87 15.41
N SER A 262 -6.62 26.84 16.06
CA SER A 262 -5.19 26.51 16.04
C SER A 262 -4.72 26.01 14.67
N LEU A 263 -5.59 25.30 13.93
CA LEU A 263 -5.33 24.90 12.54
C LEU A 263 -5.30 26.11 11.60
N THR A 264 -6.33 26.96 11.60
CA THR A 264 -6.41 28.13 10.68
C THR A 264 -5.30 29.14 10.93
N GLN A 265 -4.88 29.32 12.19
CA GLN A 265 -3.72 30.15 12.57
C GLN A 265 -2.35 29.52 12.21
N GLY A 266 -2.32 28.30 11.64
CA GLY A 266 -1.07 27.62 11.28
C GLY A 266 -0.23 27.14 12.47
N LYS A 267 -0.75 27.21 13.70
CA LYS A 267 -0.07 26.75 14.92
C LYS A 267 0.06 25.23 14.98
N ARG A 268 -0.80 24.51 14.25
CA ARG A 268 -0.74 23.05 14.07
C ARG A 268 -0.95 22.70 12.59
N PRO A 269 -0.18 21.75 12.01
CA PRO A 269 -0.38 21.31 10.63
C PRO A 269 -1.57 20.35 10.47
N ASN A 270 -1.93 19.64 11.54
CA ASN A 270 -2.99 18.65 11.58
C ASN A 270 -3.72 18.64 12.94
N CYS A 271 -4.91 18.07 12.95
CA CYS A 271 -5.72 17.78 14.12
C CYS A 271 -6.32 16.38 13.97
N GLN A 272 -6.31 15.60 15.04
CA GLN A 272 -7.04 14.34 15.18
C GLN A 272 -7.65 14.32 16.59
N LEU A 273 -8.95 14.06 16.66
CA LEU A 273 -9.70 13.96 17.93
C LEU A 273 -10.97 13.14 17.73
N GLU A 274 -11.58 12.72 18.83
CA GLU A 274 -12.92 12.12 18.85
C GLU A 274 -13.94 13.17 19.33
N THR A 275 -15.12 13.19 18.72
CA THR A 275 -16.21 14.12 19.09
C THR A 275 -17.58 13.53 18.74
N ARG A 276 -18.65 14.07 19.32
CA ARG A 276 -20.03 13.69 19.04
C ARG A 276 -20.66 14.69 18.07
N LEU A 277 -21.17 14.19 16.95
CA LEU A 277 -22.08 14.94 16.06
C LEU A 277 -23.52 14.68 16.47
N ILE A 278 -24.37 15.69 16.33
CA ILE A 278 -25.82 15.60 16.56
C ILE A 278 -26.51 15.46 15.20
N ALA A 279 -27.31 14.41 15.04
CA ALA A 279 -28.17 14.18 13.89
C ALA A 279 -29.49 14.98 13.99
N LYS A 280 -30.22 15.09 12.88
CA LYS A 280 -31.46 15.88 12.78
C LYS A 280 -32.58 15.42 13.73
N ASN A 281 -32.54 14.15 14.13
CA ASN A 281 -33.46 13.54 15.09
C ASN A 281 -33.07 13.78 16.57
N GLY A 282 -31.88 14.33 16.84
CA GLY A 282 -31.32 14.55 18.17
C GLY A 282 -30.31 13.49 18.64
N ASP A 283 -30.10 12.41 17.89
CA ASP A 283 -29.15 11.35 18.25
C ASP A 283 -27.70 11.85 18.17
N SER A 284 -26.84 11.30 19.04
CA SER A 284 -25.41 11.65 19.10
C SER A 284 -24.55 10.52 18.54
N HIS A 285 -23.90 10.76 17.41
CA HIS A 285 -22.96 9.84 16.77
C HIS A 285 -21.52 10.20 17.13
N TRP A 286 -20.76 9.22 17.62
CA TRP A 286 -19.32 9.39 17.83
C TRP A 286 -18.60 9.36 16.49
N VAL A 287 -17.79 10.38 16.23
CA VAL A 287 -16.92 10.47 15.06
C VAL A 287 -15.47 10.74 15.46
N GLU A 288 -14.54 10.22 14.66
CA GLU A 288 -13.16 10.68 14.66
C GLU A 288 -13.02 11.81 13.63
N LEU A 289 -12.70 13.01 14.10
CA LEU A 289 -12.39 14.17 13.27
C LEU A 289 -10.89 14.21 12.99
N ARG A 290 -10.53 14.15 11.70
CA ARG A 290 -9.17 14.41 11.21
C ARG A 290 -9.20 15.64 10.32
N ALA A 291 -8.36 16.64 10.57
CA ALA A 291 -8.35 17.87 9.79
C ALA A 291 -6.93 18.39 9.54
N LYS A 292 -6.72 19.08 8.40
CA LYS A 292 -5.46 19.70 7.98
C LYS A 292 -5.75 21.08 7.38
N ASN A 293 -4.85 22.03 7.61
CA ASN A 293 -4.92 23.33 6.95
C ASN A 293 -4.40 23.22 5.51
N ILE A 294 -5.21 23.64 4.54
CA ILE A 294 -4.79 23.88 3.16
C ILE A 294 -4.70 25.40 2.97
N SER A 295 -3.48 25.91 3.04
CA SER A 295 -3.15 27.30 2.74
C SER A 295 -2.77 27.43 1.27
N THR A 296 -3.74 27.84 0.44
CA THR A 296 -3.46 28.20 -0.96
C THR A 296 -2.71 29.54 -1.01
N CYS A 297 -1.80 29.67 -1.96
CA CYS A 297 -0.76 30.70 -2.09
C CYS A 297 -1.08 32.11 -1.55
N LYS A 298 -0.47 32.48 -0.41
CA LYS A 298 -0.08 33.83 0.09
C LYS A 298 -1.11 34.99 0.14
N ASN A 299 -2.28 34.86 -0.47
CA ASN A 299 -3.32 35.90 -0.54
C ASN A 299 -4.76 35.34 -0.55
N GLU A 300 -4.92 34.01 -0.45
CA GLU A 300 -6.23 33.36 -0.31
C GLU A 300 -6.50 32.97 1.15
N ARG A 301 -7.78 32.90 1.51
CA ARG A 301 -8.22 32.59 2.89
C ARG A 301 -7.87 31.13 3.20
N SER A 302 -7.06 30.92 4.26
CA SER A 302 -6.75 29.58 4.78
C SER A 302 -8.04 28.77 4.96
N SER A 303 -8.08 27.60 4.31
CA SER A 303 -9.20 26.66 4.41
C SER A 303 -8.74 25.41 5.14
N VAL A 304 -9.66 24.74 5.83
CA VAL A 304 -9.35 23.48 6.53
C VAL A 304 -10.15 22.38 5.84
N VAL A 305 -9.45 21.38 5.32
CA VAL A 305 -10.08 20.13 4.87
C VAL A 305 -10.00 19.11 5.98
N GLY A 306 -11.01 18.26 6.08
CA GLY A 306 -11.01 17.17 7.05
C GLY A 306 -11.95 16.05 6.67
N THR A 307 -11.90 15.02 7.50
CA THR A 307 -12.77 13.86 7.41
C THR A 307 -13.36 13.53 8.78
N LEU A 308 -14.59 13.01 8.79
CA LEU A 308 -15.27 12.51 10.00
C LEU A 308 -15.56 11.02 9.78
N THR A 309 -14.89 10.16 10.56
CA THR A 309 -15.13 8.70 10.54
C THR A 309 -16.17 8.35 11.58
N ASN A 310 -17.27 7.67 11.24
CA ASN A 310 -18.20 7.16 12.27
C ASN A 310 -17.52 6.06 13.09
N ILE A 311 -17.31 6.30 14.39
CA ILE A 311 -16.75 5.34 15.36
C ILE A 311 -17.78 4.89 16.40
N SER A 312 -19.07 5.22 16.22
CA SER A 312 -20.16 4.86 17.15
C SER A 312 -20.20 3.36 17.43
N ARG A 313 -20.09 2.52 16.39
CA ARG A 313 -20.06 1.05 16.53
C ARG A 313 -18.86 0.58 17.36
N MET A 314 -17.69 1.18 17.17
CA MET A 314 -16.48 0.87 17.96
C MET A 314 -16.69 1.25 19.43
N LYS A 315 -17.22 2.44 19.71
CA LYS A 315 -17.51 2.91 21.08
C LYS A 315 -18.59 2.07 21.77
N MET A 316 -19.60 1.58 21.05
CA MET A 316 -20.61 0.66 21.60
C MET A 316 -20.03 -0.72 21.94
N ILE A 317 -19.16 -1.27 21.07
CA ILE A 317 -18.47 -2.53 21.35
C ILE A 317 -17.51 -2.36 22.55
N GLU A 318 -16.75 -1.28 22.58
CA GLU A 318 -15.87 -0.95 23.70
C GLU A 318 -16.64 -0.76 25.02
N SER A 319 -17.76 -0.04 25.02
CA SER A 319 -18.56 0.20 26.23
C SER A 319 -19.24 -1.07 26.73
N SER A 320 -19.79 -1.90 25.83
CA SER A 320 -20.38 -3.20 26.18
C SER A 320 -19.33 -4.20 26.70
N LEU A 321 -18.14 -4.26 26.10
CA LEU A 321 -17.02 -5.06 26.62
C LEU A 321 -16.59 -4.59 28.02
N ARG A 322 -16.48 -3.27 28.23
CA ARG A 322 -16.16 -2.68 29.55
C ARG A 322 -17.26 -2.97 30.58
N ALA A 323 -18.54 -2.88 30.20
CA ALA A 323 -19.67 -3.18 31.06
C ALA A 323 -19.72 -4.67 31.44
N ASN A 324 -19.59 -5.58 30.47
CA ASN A 324 -19.54 -7.02 30.69
C ASN A 324 -18.34 -7.40 31.57
N ARG A 325 -17.15 -6.84 31.32
CA ARG A 325 -15.97 -7.10 32.16
C ARG A 325 -16.16 -6.62 33.60
N ARG A 326 -16.78 -5.46 33.82
CA ARG A 326 -17.14 -4.98 35.17
C ARG A 326 -18.16 -5.91 35.83
N SER A 327 -19.23 -6.26 35.13
CA SER A 327 -20.28 -7.15 35.65
C SER A 327 -19.74 -8.52 36.03
N LEU A 328 -18.93 -9.15 35.18
CA LEU A 328 -18.26 -10.42 35.47
C LEU A 328 -17.31 -10.28 36.67
N SER A 329 -16.52 -9.21 36.73
CA SER A 329 -15.62 -8.96 37.87
C SER A 329 -16.38 -8.82 39.19
N THR A 330 -17.53 -8.12 39.19
CA THR A 330 -18.39 -7.97 40.38
C THR A 330 -19.11 -9.25 40.76
N LEU A 331 -19.52 -10.08 39.79
CA LEU A 331 -20.10 -11.40 40.09
C LEU A 331 -19.05 -12.33 40.71
N ILE A 332 -17.83 -12.35 40.17
CA ILE A 332 -16.70 -13.11 40.71
C ILE A 332 -16.35 -12.64 42.13
N SER A 333 -16.20 -11.33 42.35
CA SER A 333 -15.83 -10.79 43.67
C SER A 333 -16.89 -10.98 44.76
N ASN A 334 -18.17 -11.11 44.38
CA ASN A 334 -19.28 -11.25 45.31
C ASN A 334 -19.70 -12.72 45.53
N THR A 335 -19.03 -13.68 44.89
CA THR A 335 -19.33 -15.11 45.10
C THR A 335 -18.54 -15.62 46.31
N PRO A 336 -19.17 -16.21 47.35
CA PRO A 336 -18.49 -16.65 48.56
C PRO A 336 -17.69 -17.94 48.31
N GLY A 337 -16.47 -17.78 47.79
CA GLY A 337 -15.53 -18.87 47.53
C GLY A 337 -14.52 -18.53 46.43
N MET A 338 -13.68 -19.50 46.09
CA MET A 338 -12.61 -19.41 45.11
C MET A 338 -13.06 -20.00 43.77
N ILE A 339 -13.20 -19.16 42.75
CA ILE A 339 -13.26 -19.58 41.35
C ILE A 339 -11.83 -19.79 40.85
N TYR A 340 -11.58 -20.87 40.12
CA TYR A 340 -10.26 -21.20 39.61
C TYR A 340 -10.29 -21.71 38.17
N ARG A 341 -9.12 -21.60 37.53
CA ARG A 341 -8.74 -22.37 36.34
C ARG A 341 -7.37 -22.99 36.57
N CYS A 342 -7.21 -24.28 36.35
CA CYS A 342 -5.93 -24.98 36.53
C CYS A 342 -5.67 -26.03 35.43
N LYS A 343 -4.42 -26.49 35.38
CA LYS A 343 -4.01 -27.61 34.54
C LYS A 343 -4.38 -28.93 35.22
N ASN A 344 -4.77 -29.92 34.43
CA ASN A 344 -4.95 -31.30 34.90
C ASN A 344 -3.59 -32.02 35.06
N ASP A 345 -2.72 -31.47 35.92
CA ASP A 345 -1.43 -32.05 36.29
C ASP A 345 -1.41 -32.48 37.76
N LYS A 346 -0.34 -33.17 38.17
CA LYS A 346 -0.21 -33.71 39.53
C LYS A 346 -0.05 -32.65 40.63
N ASN A 347 0.05 -31.37 40.28
CA ASN A 347 0.12 -30.25 41.22
C ASN A 347 -1.16 -29.40 41.26
N TRP A 348 -2.05 -29.58 40.27
CA TRP A 348 -3.13 -28.65 39.91
C TRP A 348 -2.61 -27.23 39.73
N THR A 349 -1.57 -27.03 38.91
CA THR A 349 -0.99 -25.70 38.68
C THR A 349 -2.06 -24.74 38.13
N PHE A 350 -2.31 -23.65 38.88
CA PHE A 350 -3.32 -22.66 38.51
C PHE A 350 -2.87 -21.76 37.37
N GLU A 351 -3.81 -21.42 36.49
CA GLU A 351 -3.69 -20.41 35.44
C GLU A 351 -4.45 -19.12 35.82
N PHE A 352 -5.50 -19.26 36.63
CA PHE A 352 -6.28 -18.16 37.19
C PHE A 352 -6.90 -18.58 38.53
N VAL A 353 -6.96 -17.65 39.47
CA VAL A 353 -7.63 -17.79 40.77
C VAL A 353 -8.29 -16.46 41.11
N SER A 354 -9.54 -16.47 41.59
CA SER A 354 -10.23 -15.28 42.08
C SER A 354 -9.84 -14.91 43.51
N ASP A 355 -9.94 -13.62 43.87
CA ASP A 355 -9.61 -13.05 45.19
C ASP A 355 -10.20 -13.81 46.40
N GLY A 356 -11.35 -14.48 46.25
CA GLY A 356 -11.94 -15.35 47.28
C GLY A 356 -11.07 -16.55 47.71
N CYS A 357 -9.94 -16.83 47.04
CA CYS A 357 -8.94 -17.78 47.51
C CYS A 357 -8.30 -17.38 48.84
N LEU A 358 -8.25 -16.09 49.16
CA LEU A 358 -7.69 -15.60 50.42
C LEU A 358 -8.54 -16.07 51.61
N GLU A 359 -9.87 -16.01 51.48
CA GLU A 359 -10.80 -16.47 52.50
C GLU A 359 -10.79 -18.00 52.63
N VAL A 360 -10.80 -18.73 51.51
CA VAL A 360 -10.81 -20.19 51.50
C VAL A 360 -9.48 -20.78 51.98
N THR A 361 -8.35 -20.34 51.43
CA THR A 361 -7.02 -20.98 51.60
C THR A 361 -6.04 -20.20 52.48
N GLY A 362 -6.22 -18.88 52.63
CA GLY A 362 -5.24 -17.99 53.27
C GLY A 362 -4.05 -17.59 52.40
N TYR A 363 -4.07 -17.89 51.09
CA TYR A 363 -3.07 -17.47 50.10
C TYR A 363 -3.65 -16.42 49.15
N GLU A 364 -2.80 -15.49 48.72
CA GLU A 364 -3.16 -14.47 47.74
C GLU A 364 -3.13 -15.06 46.30
N PRO A 365 -3.93 -14.55 45.35
CA PRO A 365 -4.00 -15.10 43.99
C PRO A 365 -2.63 -15.18 43.29
N TYR A 366 -1.77 -14.16 43.48
CA TYR A 366 -0.43 -14.12 42.89
C TYR A 366 0.49 -15.22 43.46
N GLU A 367 0.33 -15.60 44.73
CA GLU A 367 1.11 -16.69 45.35
C GLU A 367 0.71 -18.07 44.85
N MET A 368 -0.52 -18.21 44.32
CA MET A 368 -1.06 -19.48 43.80
C MET A 368 -0.84 -19.63 42.29
N VAL A 369 -0.78 -18.53 41.53
CA VAL A 369 -0.63 -18.52 40.07
C VAL A 369 0.80 -18.24 39.60
N GLU A 370 1.48 -17.25 40.18
CA GLU A 370 2.80 -16.81 39.68
C GLU A 370 3.98 -17.60 40.28
N ASN A 371 3.76 -18.33 41.37
CA ASN A 371 4.78 -19.12 42.06
C ASN A 371 4.91 -20.53 41.45
N PRO A 372 6.02 -20.87 40.76
CA PRO A 372 6.18 -22.19 40.12
C PRO A 372 6.28 -23.35 41.10
N ASN A 373 6.56 -23.06 42.38
CA ASN A 373 6.66 -24.05 43.45
C ASN A 373 5.34 -24.24 44.21
N PHE A 374 4.29 -23.45 43.91
CA PHE A 374 2.99 -23.65 44.51
C PHE A 374 2.30 -24.87 43.87
N SER A 375 1.78 -25.75 44.72
CA SER A 375 1.06 -26.96 44.32
C SER A 375 -0.16 -27.09 45.21
N TYR A 376 -1.37 -27.05 44.64
CA TYR A 376 -2.61 -27.12 45.41
C TYR A 376 -2.72 -28.46 46.17
N VAL A 377 -2.18 -29.54 45.59
CA VAL A 377 -2.09 -30.85 46.26
C VAL A 377 -1.35 -30.77 47.61
N SER A 378 -0.41 -29.84 47.78
CA SER A 378 0.31 -29.66 49.06
C SER A 378 -0.61 -29.19 50.19
N ILE A 379 -1.62 -28.36 49.89
CA ILE A 379 -2.59 -27.85 50.87
C ILE A 379 -3.81 -28.75 51.04
N ILE A 380 -4.09 -29.67 50.11
CA ILE A 380 -5.06 -30.75 50.34
C ILE A 380 -4.55 -31.68 51.45
N HIS A 381 -5.44 -32.06 52.38
CA HIS A 381 -5.13 -32.97 53.49
C HIS A 381 -4.58 -34.32 52.97
N PRO A 382 -3.48 -34.88 53.53
CA PRO A 382 -2.80 -36.05 52.96
C PRO A 382 -3.68 -37.26 52.65
N GLU A 383 -4.67 -37.53 53.51
CA GLU A 383 -5.64 -38.63 53.34
C GLU A 383 -6.60 -38.42 52.15
N ASP A 384 -6.93 -37.17 51.81
CA ASP A 384 -7.93 -36.87 50.78
C ASP A 384 -7.31 -36.81 49.37
N ARG A 385 -5.99 -36.58 49.24
CA ARG A 385 -5.26 -36.45 47.96
C ARG A 385 -5.50 -37.59 46.95
N PRO A 386 -5.51 -38.89 47.33
CA PRO A 386 -5.76 -39.98 46.39
C PRO A 386 -7.22 -39.98 45.90
N ARG A 387 -8.15 -39.59 46.77
CA ARG A 387 -9.59 -39.55 46.49
C ARG A 387 -9.94 -38.39 45.56
N THR A 388 -9.43 -37.19 45.81
CA THR A 388 -9.67 -36.02 44.94
C THR A 388 -9.13 -36.26 43.53
N TRP A 389 -7.88 -36.73 43.40
CA TRP A 389 -7.31 -37.10 42.10
C TRP A 389 -8.17 -38.11 41.35
N SER A 390 -8.57 -39.20 42.00
CA SER A 390 -9.33 -40.28 41.36
C SER A 390 -10.72 -39.82 40.91
N CYS A 391 -11.41 -39.03 41.73
CA CYS A 391 -12.72 -38.46 41.41
C CYS A 391 -12.65 -37.54 40.17
N VAL A 392 -11.69 -36.60 40.16
CA VAL A 392 -11.51 -35.67 39.04
C VAL A 392 -11.19 -36.42 37.74
N GLN A 393 -10.24 -37.37 37.74
CA GLN A 393 -9.92 -38.13 36.52
C GLN A 393 -11.11 -38.96 36.01
N GLN A 394 -11.88 -39.58 36.90
CA GLN A 394 -13.06 -40.37 36.51
C GLN A 394 -14.14 -39.50 35.85
N GLN A 395 -14.40 -38.30 36.37
CA GLN A 395 -15.41 -37.41 35.80
C GLN A 395 -14.95 -36.75 34.51
N ILE A 396 -13.68 -36.36 34.39
CA ILE A 396 -13.07 -35.89 33.14
C ILE A 396 -13.17 -36.95 32.04
N ALA A 397 -12.87 -38.22 32.35
CA ALA A 397 -12.97 -39.31 31.37
C ALA A 397 -14.40 -39.49 30.82
N ASN A 398 -15.42 -39.14 31.63
CA ASN A 398 -16.83 -39.15 31.23
C ASN A 398 -17.33 -37.81 30.66
N GLN A 399 -16.44 -36.80 30.52
CA GLN A 399 -16.78 -35.40 30.22
C GLN A 399 -17.86 -34.80 31.15
N GLY A 400 -17.94 -35.32 32.38
CA GLY A 400 -18.89 -34.89 33.41
C GLY A 400 -18.37 -33.75 34.26
N LYS A 401 -19.27 -33.24 35.13
CA LYS A 401 -18.90 -32.35 36.24
C LYS A 401 -18.47 -33.20 37.43
N PHE A 402 -17.40 -32.80 38.11
CA PHE A 402 -17.06 -33.36 39.42
C PHE A 402 -17.62 -32.49 40.53
N GLN A 403 -18.07 -33.14 41.60
CA GLN A 403 -18.45 -32.53 42.88
C GLN A 403 -17.82 -33.36 43.99
N MET A 404 -17.22 -32.73 45.00
CA MET A 404 -16.62 -33.43 46.13
C MET A 404 -16.44 -32.55 47.36
N ILE A 405 -16.41 -33.20 48.52
CA ILE A 405 -16.07 -32.59 49.81
C ILE A 405 -14.75 -33.18 50.31
N TYR A 406 -13.79 -32.34 50.67
CA TYR A 406 -12.48 -32.72 51.22
C TYR A 406 -11.92 -31.67 52.17
N ARG A 407 -10.84 -32.01 52.87
CA ARG A 407 -10.15 -31.10 53.79
C ARG A 407 -8.97 -30.42 53.11
N ILE A 408 -8.82 -29.12 53.35
CA ILE A 408 -7.58 -28.37 53.10
C ILE A 408 -6.98 -27.90 54.41
N ILE A 409 -5.67 -27.66 54.38
CA ILE A 409 -4.91 -27.01 55.44
C ILE A 409 -4.58 -25.60 54.95
N SER A 410 -5.16 -24.58 55.58
CA SER A 410 -4.93 -23.18 55.21
C SER A 410 -3.48 -22.76 55.47
N ARG A 411 -3.07 -21.58 54.96
CA ARG A 411 -1.78 -20.96 55.29
C ARG A 411 -1.54 -20.79 56.81
N SER A 412 -2.61 -20.61 57.60
CA SER A 412 -2.53 -20.53 59.06
C SER A 412 -2.46 -21.89 59.77
N GLY A 413 -2.49 -23.00 59.03
CA GLY A 413 -2.51 -24.36 59.56
C GLY A 413 -3.90 -24.84 60.00
N ALA A 414 -4.95 -24.08 59.73
CA ALA A 414 -6.32 -24.47 60.09
C ALA A 414 -6.86 -25.51 59.10
N HIS A 415 -7.47 -26.57 59.62
CA HIS A 415 -8.18 -27.55 58.81
C HIS A 415 -9.55 -26.98 58.44
N LYS A 416 -9.82 -26.86 57.14
CA LYS A 416 -11.10 -26.42 56.59
C LYS A 416 -11.72 -27.52 55.75
N TRP A 417 -13.02 -27.73 55.87
CA TRP A 417 -13.78 -28.52 54.91
C TRP A 417 -14.17 -27.62 53.73
N VAL A 418 -13.87 -28.07 52.52
CA VAL A 418 -14.28 -27.38 51.30
C VAL A 418 -15.19 -28.27 50.46
N TRP A 419 -16.19 -27.64 49.86
CA TRP A 419 -16.94 -28.22 48.76
C TRP A 419 -16.41 -27.66 47.45
N GLU A 420 -16.10 -28.56 46.52
CA GLU A 420 -15.63 -28.23 45.18
C GLU A 420 -16.63 -28.72 44.14
N GLN A 421 -16.92 -27.87 43.15
CA GLN A 421 -17.54 -28.26 41.89
C GLN A 421 -16.71 -27.77 40.71
N GLY A 422 -16.41 -28.65 39.75
CA GLY A 422 -15.67 -28.28 38.55
C GLY A 422 -15.98 -29.12 37.32
N THR A 423 -15.39 -28.75 36.20
CA THR A 423 -15.56 -29.39 34.89
C THR A 423 -14.28 -29.32 34.07
N GLY A 424 -14.13 -30.25 33.13
CA GLY A 424 -13.14 -30.11 32.06
C GLY A 424 -13.57 -29.07 31.03
N VAL A 425 -12.61 -28.29 30.55
CA VAL A 425 -12.73 -27.41 29.38
C VAL A 425 -11.98 -28.08 28.23
N TYR A 426 -12.68 -28.32 27.12
CA TYR A 426 -12.15 -29.09 25.99
C TYR A 426 -11.99 -28.23 24.73
N SER A 427 -11.03 -28.59 23.89
CA SER A 427 -10.87 -28.03 22.55
C SER A 427 -11.96 -28.53 21.60
N SER A 428 -12.08 -27.93 20.41
CA SER A 428 -12.95 -28.43 19.34
C SER A 428 -12.56 -29.83 18.83
N ALA A 429 -11.36 -30.32 19.15
CA ALA A 429 -10.90 -31.68 18.87
C ALA A 429 -11.15 -32.66 20.04
N GLY A 430 -11.76 -32.21 21.15
CA GLY A 430 -12.04 -33.03 22.33
C GLY A 430 -10.86 -33.18 23.31
N GLU A 431 -9.75 -32.48 23.08
CA GLU A 431 -8.59 -32.47 23.97
C GLU A 431 -8.88 -31.63 25.22
N LEU A 432 -8.52 -32.12 26.41
CA LEU A 432 -8.66 -31.37 27.66
C LEU A 432 -7.64 -30.23 27.74
N LEU A 433 -8.12 -28.99 27.72
CA LEU A 433 -7.28 -27.79 27.78
C LEU A 433 -6.99 -27.34 29.21
N ALA A 434 -8.02 -27.35 30.07
CA ALA A 434 -7.93 -26.91 31.46
C ALA A 434 -9.09 -27.48 32.28
N LEU A 435 -9.03 -27.29 33.59
CA LEU A 435 -10.12 -27.49 34.53
C LEU A 435 -10.58 -26.14 35.05
N GLU A 436 -11.89 -25.95 35.11
CA GLU A 436 -12.51 -24.75 35.69
C GLU A 436 -13.49 -25.19 36.77
N GLY A 437 -13.47 -24.48 37.89
CA GLY A 437 -14.27 -24.86 39.04
C GLY A 437 -14.38 -23.78 40.10
N PHE A 438 -15.11 -24.14 41.15
CA PHE A 438 -15.44 -23.31 42.28
C PHE A 438 -15.27 -24.13 43.57
N ILE A 439 -14.62 -23.52 44.57
CA ILE A 439 -14.29 -24.13 45.86
C ILE A 439 -14.80 -23.17 46.95
N THR A 440 -15.67 -23.63 47.82
CA THR A 440 -16.14 -22.82 48.97
C THR A 440 -15.85 -23.52 50.30
N ASP A 441 -15.64 -22.73 51.34
CA ASP A 441 -15.42 -23.22 52.71
C ASP A 441 -16.77 -23.51 53.37
N ILE A 442 -17.01 -24.77 53.70
CA ILE A 442 -18.25 -25.24 54.33
C ILE A 442 -18.08 -25.48 55.84
N SER A 443 -16.97 -25.04 56.45
CA SER A 443 -16.65 -25.31 57.86
C SER A 443 -17.56 -24.63 58.89
N GLN A 444 -18.48 -23.75 58.47
CA GLN A 444 -19.39 -23.00 59.35
C GLN A 444 -20.85 -22.96 58.87
N GLY A 445 -21.25 -23.82 57.93
CA GLY A 445 -22.59 -23.76 57.31
C GLY A 445 -23.57 -24.81 57.81
N ASP A 446 -24.57 -24.40 58.61
CA ASP A 446 -25.65 -25.28 59.09
C ASP A 446 -26.50 -25.90 57.95
N GLU A 447 -26.54 -25.28 56.77
CA GLU A 447 -27.34 -25.76 55.61
C GLU A 447 -26.73 -26.96 54.87
N TYR A 448 -25.47 -27.33 55.15
CA TYR A 448 -24.74 -28.30 54.32
C TYR A 448 -24.74 -29.74 54.84
N ASP A 449 -25.30 -30.03 56.03
CA ASP A 449 -25.38 -31.40 56.58
C ASP A 449 -26.04 -32.41 55.62
N ALA A 450 -27.03 -31.97 54.82
CA ALA A 450 -27.66 -32.81 53.81
C ALA A 450 -26.71 -33.19 52.66
N VAL A 451 -25.94 -32.21 52.15
CA VAL A 451 -24.94 -32.43 51.09
C VAL A 451 -23.74 -33.22 51.62
N PHE A 452 -23.39 -33.01 52.90
CA PHE A 452 -22.39 -33.79 53.62
C PHE A 452 -22.77 -35.27 53.71
N GLN A 453 -24.04 -35.59 53.95
CA GLN A 453 -24.53 -36.97 54.00
C GLN A 453 -24.69 -37.61 52.61
N GLU A 454 -25.04 -36.85 51.58
CA GLU A 454 -25.29 -37.39 50.23
C GLU A 454 -23.99 -37.61 49.40
N LEU A 455 -22.94 -36.80 49.63
CA LEU A 455 -21.67 -36.89 48.90
C LEU A 455 -20.56 -37.66 49.64
N LEU A 456 -20.77 -38.08 50.89
CA LEU A 456 -19.87 -39.03 51.55
C LEU A 456 -20.16 -40.46 51.08
N PRO A 457 -19.15 -41.24 50.64
CA PRO A 457 -19.34 -42.66 50.45
C PRO A 457 -19.62 -43.31 51.80
N THR A 458 -20.74 -44.03 51.90
CA THR A 458 -21.10 -44.84 53.07
C THR A 458 -20.16 -46.05 53.21
N THR A 459 -18.94 -45.82 53.68
CA THR A 459 -18.08 -46.92 54.14
C THR A 459 -18.64 -47.48 55.44
N PRO A 460 -19.12 -48.73 55.48
CA PRO A 460 -19.52 -49.34 56.73
C PRO A 460 -18.28 -49.52 57.63
N ILE A 461 -18.42 -49.21 58.91
CA ILE A 461 -17.42 -49.54 59.93
C ILE A 461 -17.40 -51.05 60.08
N VAL A 462 -16.26 -51.69 59.80
CA VAL A 462 -15.94 -53.09 60.10
C VAL A 462 -14.50 -53.17 60.59
#